data_AF-A0A9D6JXE9-F1
#
_entry.id   AF-A0A9D6JXE9-F1
#
_cell.length_a   1.000
_cell.length_b   1.000
_cell.length_c   1.000
_cell.angle_alpha   90.00
_cell.angle_beta   90.00
_cell.angle_gamma   90.00
#
_symmetry.space_group_name_H-M   'P 1'
#
loop_
_entity.id
_entity.type
_entity.pdbx_description
1 polymer ?
#
loop_
_entity_poly.entity_id
_entity_poly.type
_entity_poly.pdbx_seq_one_letter_code
_entity_poly.pdbx_strand_id
1 'polypeptide(L)'
;MARVVLDIETVGHPFDSFDEAQREYLLRYVEDEEERKRQIERLNLWAPTAELAAAGLLNADTNRGRVYYRAAQPESWTSEDGQTEFISGSEREIFEHFWEDLAHYDRFITFNGRGFDGPFLMLRSAILGVPAKVNLLPYRYSAKIHCDLLDQLTFYGATRKFSLDFFCRAFGIPSPKGEGITGLDINRLYAAGEYRRIAEYCYKDLQATRELFLRWSATLDFKSFEQAE
;
A
#
# COMPACT_ATOMS: atom_id res chain seq x y z
N MET A 1 0.23 18.85 -12.74
CA MET A 1 0.36 18.28 -11.39
C MET A 1 0.66 16.81 -11.57
N ALA A 2 1.84 16.36 -11.16
CA ALA A 2 2.23 14.96 -11.34
C ALA A 2 1.46 14.09 -10.33
N ARG A 3 0.84 13.00 -10.81
CA ARG A 3 -0.06 12.14 -10.03
C ARG A 3 0.50 10.72 -9.95
N VAL A 4 0.54 10.16 -8.75
CA VAL A 4 1.06 8.80 -8.51
C VAL A 4 0.09 8.00 -7.67
N VAL A 5 -0.11 6.75 -8.07
CA VAL A 5 -0.76 5.72 -7.29
C VAL A 5 0.30 5.03 -6.46
N LEU A 6 0.03 4.85 -5.17
CA LEU A 6 0.90 4.13 -4.25
C LEU A 6 0.12 3.05 -3.53
N ASP A 7 0.83 1.97 -3.21
CA ASP A 7 0.34 0.80 -2.51
C ASP A 7 1.54 0.10 -1.84
N ILE A 8 1.34 -0.54 -0.70
CA ILE A 8 2.39 -1.26 0.02
C ILE A 8 1.95 -2.64 0.49
N GLU A 9 2.93 -3.53 0.58
CA GLU A 9 2.80 -4.83 1.24
C GLU A 9 3.74 -4.93 2.43
N THR A 10 3.26 -5.57 3.49
CA THR A 10 3.95 -5.61 4.79
C THR A 10 3.94 -7.02 5.35
N VAL A 11 5.00 -7.35 6.09
CA VAL A 11 5.17 -8.65 6.73
C VAL A 11 5.43 -8.44 8.22
N GLY A 12 4.69 -9.16 9.05
CA GLY A 12 4.85 -9.11 10.49
C GLY A 12 6.18 -9.73 10.90
N HIS A 13 6.88 -9.11 11.84
CA HIS A 13 8.05 -9.74 12.44
C HIS A 13 7.62 -11.03 13.16
N PRO A 14 8.47 -12.08 13.18
CA PRO A 14 8.19 -13.29 13.93
C PRO A 14 7.85 -12.94 15.39
N PHE A 15 6.78 -13.50 15.93
CA PHE A 15 6.33 -13.17 17.30
C PHE A 15 7.43 -13.40 18.36
N ASP A 16 8.27 -14.41 18.15
CA ASP A 16 9.38 -14.74 19.06
C ASP A 16 10.60 -13.82 18.92
N SER A 17 10.58 -12.86 17.98
CA SER A 17 11.62 -11.83 17.86
C SER A 17 11.43 -10.65 18.81
N PHE A 18 10.23 -10.50 19.39
CA PHE A 18 9.92 -9.45 20.37
C PHE A 18 10.38 -9.87 21.78
N ASP A 19 10.76 -8.87 22.58
CA ASP A 19 11.11 -9.12 23.98
C ASP A 19 9.88 -9.51 24.82
N GLU A 20 10.10 -9.90 26.08
CA GLU A 20 9.02 -10.35 26.97
C GLU A 20 7.96 -9.27 27.22
N ALA A 21 8.38 -8.03 27.46
CA ALA A 21 7.47 -6.92 27.74
C ALA A 21 6.63 -6.56 26.51
N GLN A 22 7.23 -6.59 25.32
CA GLN A 22 6.52 -6.39 24.06
C GLN A 22 5.51 -7.50 23.80
N ARG A 23 5.89 -8.77 24.01
CA ARG A 23 4.98 -9.91 23.83
C ARG A 23 3.80 -9.85 24.80
N GLU A 24 4.04 -9.51 26.06
CA GLU A 24 2.98 -9.29 27.05
C GLU A 24 2.05 -8.14 26.61
N TYR A 25 2.61 -7.02 26.15
CA TYR A 25 1.83 -5.89 25.67
C TYR A 25 0.95 -6.24 24.47
N LEU A 26 1.50 -6.94 23.47
CA LEU A 26 0.77 -7.35 22.26
C LEU A 26 -0.35 -8.35 22.56
N LEU A 27 -0.18 -9.18 23.59
CA LEU A 27 -1.16 -10.19 24.01
C LEU A 27 -2.08 -9.74 25.15
N ARG A 28 -1.97 -8.49 25.61
CA ARG A 28 -2.64 -8.00 26.84
C ARG A 28 -4.15 -8.22 26.88
N TYR A 29 -4.82 -8.15 25.72
CA TYR A 29 -6.28 -8.31 25.60
C TYR A 29 -6.69 -9.60 24.91
N VAL A 30 -5.76 -10.56 24.79
CA VAL A 30 -6.03 -11.87 24.20
C VAL A 30 -6.60 -12.80 25.25
N GLU A 31 -7.78 -13.35 24.98
CA GLU A 31 -8.52 -14.19 25.92
C GLU A 31 -8.32 -15.69 25.65
N ASP A 32 -8.06 -16.07 24.40
CA ASP A 32 -7.93 -17.47 23.97
C ASP A 32 -6.87 -17.65 22.87
N GLU A 33 -6.55 -18.91 22.57
CA GLU A 33 -5.55 -19.27 21.57
C GLU A 33 -5.94 -18.89 20.13
N GLU A 34 -7.23 -18.79 19.82
CA GLU A 34 -7.68 -18.39 18.48
C GLU A 34 -7.52 -16.89 18.28
N GLU A 35 -7.82 -16.08 19.29
CA GLU A 35 -7.51 -14.65 19.31
C GLU A 35 -6.00 -14.42 19.31
N ARG A 36 -5.22 -15.25 20.02
CA ARG A 36 -3.75 -15.20 19.98
C ARG A 36 -3.23 -15.34 18.55
N LYS A 37 -3.71 -16.34 17.81
CA LYS A 37 -3.33 -16.55 16.40
C LYS A 37 -3.70 -15.34 15.54
N ARG A 38 -4.93 -14.85 15.66
CA ARG A 38 -5.41 -13.67 14.90
C ARG A 38 -4.58 -12.41 15.20
N GLN A 39 -4.20 -12.20 16.46
CA GLN A 39 -3.35 -11.07 16.83
C GLN A 39 -1.95 -11.17 16.22
N ILE A 40 -1.36 -12.38 16.23
CA ILE A 40 -0.07 -12.63 15.59
C ILE A 40 -0.15 -12.42 14.07
N GLU A 41 -1.21 -12.89 13.42
CA GLU A 41 -1.42 -12.70 11.98
C GLU A 41 -1.57 -11.22 11.59
N ARG A 42 -2.08 -10.38 12.51
CA ARG A 42 -2.26 -8.94 12.30
C ARG A 42 -1.01 -8.11 12.55
N LEU A 43 0.09 -8.68 13.03
CA LEU A 43 1.32 -7.94 13.31
C LEU A 43 1.84 -7.19 12.07
N ASN A 44 1.53 -7.67 10.87
CA ASN A 44 1.85 -6.97 9.62
C ASN A 44 1.15 -5.60 9.48
N LEU A 45 0.05 -5.36 10.19
CA LEU A 45 -0.75 -4.14 10.07
C LEU A 45 -0.17 -2.91 10.81
N TRP A 46 0.95 -3.05 11.54
CA TRP A 46 1.52 -1.95 12.32
C TRP A 46 3.04 -1.83 12.11
N ALA A 47 3.50 -0.61 11.82
CA ALA A 47 4.91 -0.31 11.58
C ALA A 47 5.89 -0.75 12.69
N PRO A 48 5.54 -0.70 13.99
CA PRO A 48 6.43 -1.20 15.05
C PRO A 48 6.59 -2.72 15.07
N THR A 49 5.65 -3.47 14.48
CA THR A 49 5.62 -4.94 14.54
C THR A 49 5.84 -5.59 13.18
N ALA A 50 6.14 -4.82 12.15
CA ALA A 50 6.27 -5.27 10.78
C ALA A 50 7.39 -4.57 10.04
N GLU A 51 7.81 -5.18 8.94
CA GLU A 51 8.67 -4.58 7.92
C GLU A 51 7.95 -4.47 6.58
N LEU A 52 8.45 -3.57 5.73
CA LEU A 52 7.98 -3.41 4.37
C LEU A 52 8.44 -4.60 3.51
N ALA A 53 7.49 -5.28 2.86
CA ALA A 53 7.75 -6.37 1.92
C ALA A 53 7.83 -5.86 0.47
N ALA A 54 6.93 -4.94 0.09
CA ALA A 54 6.95 -4.25 -1.19
C ALA A 54 6.34 -2.84 -1.07
N ALA A 55 6.75 -1.93 -1.94
CA ALA A 55 6.15 -0.61 -2.11
C ALA A 55 6.15 -0.22 -3.58
N GLY A 56 4.97 0.12 -4.08
CA GLY A 56 4.73 0.45 -5.47
C GLY A 56 4.47 1.94 -5.69
N LEU A 57 4.94 2.45 -6.82
CA LEU A 57 4.63 3.77 -7.36
C LEU A 57 4.25 3.62 -8.82
N LEU A 58 3.06 4.06 -9.19
CA LEU A 58 2.57 4.02 -10.58
C LEU A 58 2.05 5.39 -10.99
N ASN A 59 2.67 6.00 -11.99
CA ASN A 59 2.21 7.27 -12.54
C ASN A 59 0.79 7.10 -13.11
N ALA A 60 -0.17 7.86 -12.57
CA ALA A 60 -1.58 7.69 -12.90
C ALA A 60 -1.86 8.02 -14.38
N ASP A 61 -1.06 8.88 -14.99
CA ASP A 61 -1.21 9.36 -16.35
C ASP A 61 -0.51 8.46 -17.38
N THR A 62 0.76 8.15 -17.14
CA THR A 62 1.60 7.46 -18.13
C THR A 62 1.64 5.94 -17.97
N ASN A 63 1.10 5.42 -16.86
CA ASN A 63 1.19 4.01 -16.47
C ASN A 63 2.63 3.51 -16.24
N ARG A 64 3.62 4.40 -16.20
CA ARG A 64 4.99 4.04 -15.84
C ARG A 64 5.14 3.97 -14.34
N GLY A 65 5.88 3.00 -13.85
CA GLY A 65 6.01 2.79 -12.41
C GLY A 65 7.29 2.10 -11.98
N ARG A 66 7.43 1.99 -10.66
CA ARG A 66 8.41 1.14 -10.01
C ARG A 66 7.78 0.40 -8.85
N VAL A 67 8.20 -0.83 -8.63
CA VAL A 67 7.93 -1.60 -7.42
C VAL A 67 9.24 -1.95 -6.76
N TYR A 68 9.44 -1.41 -5.57
CA TYR A 68 10.55 -1.75 -4.70
C TYR A 68 10.13 -2.88 -3.77
N TYR A 69 10.95 -3.90 -3.58
CA TYR A 69 10.55 -5.04 -2.77
C TYR A 69 11.72 -5.79 -2.13
N ARG A 70 11.45 -6.53 -1.07
CA ARG A 70 12.45 -7.34 -0.37
C ARG A 70 12.77 -8.58 -1.20
N ALA A 71 14.03 -8.98 -1.24
CA ALA A 71 14.43 -10.28 -1.80
C ALA A 71 15.60 -10.86 -1.01
N ALA A 72 15.82 -12.18 -1.13
CA ALA A 72 16.97 -12.84 -0.51
C ALA A 72 18.30 -12.41 -1.15
N GLN A 73 18.29 -12.05 -2.44
CA GLN A 73 19.44 -11.55 -3.18
C GLN A 73 19.01 -10.36 -4.06
N PRO A 74 19.92 -9.39 -4.32
CA PRO A 74 19.66 -8.29 -5.23
C PRO A 74 19.25 -8.80 -6.62
N GLU A 75 18.15 -8.29 -7.14
CA GLU A 75 17.64 -8.62 -8.47
C GLU A 75 16.72 -7.49 -8.96
N SER A 76 16.47 -7.48 -10.27
CA SER A 76 15.53 -6.54 -10.89
C SER A 76 14.95 -7.13 -12.18
N TRP A 77 13.72 -6.75 -12.53
CA TRP A 77 13.10 -7.06 -13.82
C TRP A 77 12.13 -5.96 -14.23
N THR A 78 11.48 -6.14 -15.37
CA THR A 78 10.45 -5.22 -15.88
C THR A 78 9.19 -6.01 -16.16
N SER A 79 8.02 -5.39 -15.97
CA SER A 79 6.73 -5.95 -16.40
C SER A 79 6.74 -6.30 -17.89
N GLU A 80 5.86 -7.21 -18.30
CA GLU A 80 5.75 -7.67 -19.70
C GLU A 80 5.50 -6.53 -20.70
N ASP A 81 4.78 -5.49 -20.27
CA ASP A 81 4.48 -4.29 -21.08
C ASP A 81 5.61 -3.24 -21.07
N GLY A 82 6.71 -3.51 -20.35
CA GLY A 82 7.87 -2.62 -20.25
C GLY A 82 7.63 -1.34 -19.47
N GLN A 83 6.49 -1.16 -18.79
CA GLN A 83 6.14 0.10 -18.14
C GLN A 83 6.58 0.20 -16.68
N THR A 84 6.75 -0.93 -15.98
CA THR A 84 7.05 -0.96 -14.56
C THR A 84 8.33 -1.72 -14.27
N GLU A 85 9.27 -1.08 -13.60
CA GLU A 85 10.51 -1.70 -13.12
C GLU A 85 10.28 -2.31 -11.73
N PHE A 86 10.85 -3.48 -11.48
CA PHE A 86 10.84 -4.15 -10.19
C PHE A 86 12.28 -4.20 -9.71
N ILE A 87 12.54 -3.64 -8.52
CA ILE A 87 13.89 -3.45 -8.00
C ILE A 87 13.93 -3.95 -6.56
N SER A 88 14.80 -4.92 -6.29
CA SER A 88 14.94 -5.44 -4.93
C SER A 88 15.94 -4.66 -4.09
N GLY A 89 15.78 -4.69 -2.77
CA GLY A 89 16.70 -4.02 -1.86
C GLY A 89 16.54 -4.40 -0.39
N SER A 90 17.46 -3.91 0.45
CA SER A 90 17.23 -3.84 1.90
C SER A 90 16.01 -2.98 2.21
N GLU A 91 15.34 -3.21 3.34
CA GLU A 91 14.19 -2.37 3.73
C GLU A 91 14.57 -0.88 3.74
N ARG A 92 15.77 -0.56 4.24
CA ARG A 92 16.29 0.81 4.28
C ARG A 92 16.47 1.40 2.88
N GLU A 93 17.14 0.69 1.97
CA GLU A 93 17.34 1.15 0.59
C GLU A 93 16.01 1.35 -0.14
N ILE A 94 15.04 0.47 0.10
CA ILE A 94 13.68 0.60 -0.46
C ILE A 94 13.06 1.92 0.01
N PHE A 95 13.10 2.23 1.31
CA PHE A 95 12.56 3.49 1.81
C PHE A 95 13.30 4.70 1.25
N GLU A 96 14.63 4.66 1.18
CA GLU A 96 15.45 5.76 0.63
C GLU A 96 15.04 6.06 -0.82
N HIS A 97 14.99 5.06 -1.70
CA HIS A 97 14.58 5.23 -3.10
C HIS A 97 13.10 5.55 -3.27
N PHE A 98 12.22 4.89 -2.52
CA PHE A 98 10.78 5.14 -2.58
C PHE A 98 10.46 6.60 -2.25
N TRP A 99 11.07 7.17 -1.21
CA TRP A 99 10.84 8.57 -0.86
C TRP A 99 11.44 9.55 -1.86
N GLU A 100 12.59 9.24 -2.46
CA GLU A 100 13.18 10.03 -3.54
C GLU A 100 12.23 10.10 -4.74
N ASP A 101 11.72 8.96 -5.18
CA ASP A 101 10.79 8.88 -6.30
C ASP A 101 9.46 9.57 -5.99
N LEU A 102 8.90 9.32 -4.81
CA LEU A 102 7.61 9.87 -4.39
C LEU A 102 7.64 11.40 -4.30
N ALA A 103 8.79 12.00 -3.97
CA ALA A 103 8.97 13.45 -3.88
C ALA A 103 8.82 14.19 -5.23
N HIS A 104 8.86 13.48 -6.36
CA HIS A 104 8.62 14.06 -7.69
C HIS A 104 7.12 14.25 -8.01
N TYR A 105 6.22 13.80 -7.14
CA TYR A 105 4.78 13.85 -7.35
C TYR A 105 4.10 14.83 -6.39
N ASP A 106 3.04 15.48 -6.89
CA ASP A 106 2.29 16.47 -6.13
C ASP A 106 0.98 15.91 -5.55
N ARG A 107 0.40 14.88 -6.21
CA ARG A 107 -0.87 14.24 -5.81
C ARG A 107 -0.68 12.73 -5.68
N PHE A 108 -0.99 12.24 -4.49
CA PHE A 108 -0.93 10.82 -4.11
C PHE A 108 -2.32 10.20 -4.20
N ILE A 109 -2.41 9.02 -4.79
CA ILE A 109 -3.64 8.24 -4.92
C ILE A 109 -3.43 6.89 -4.24
N THR A 110 -4.38 6.49 -3.40
CA THR A 110 -4.35 5.23 -2.68
C THR A 110 -5.75 4.64 -2.60
N PHE A 111 -5.83 3.38 -2.17
CA PHE A 111 -7.06 2.81 -1.63
C PHE A 111 -6.87 2.51 -0.14
N ASN A 112 -7.53 3.26 0.75
CA ASN A 112 -7.35 3.17 2.22
C ASN A 112 -5.93 3.54 2.72
N GLY A 113 -5.14 4.29 1.94
CA GLY A 113 -3.79 4.65 2.32
C GLY A 113 -3.69 5.63 3.48
N ARG A 114 -4.75 6.40 3.77
CA ARG A 114 -4.80 7.19 5.02
C ARG A 114 -5.05 6.33 6.25
N GLY A 115 -5.68 5.16 6.05
CA GLY A 115 -5.94 4.18 7.09
C GLY A 115 -4.77 3.23 7.34
N PHE A 116 -3.84 3.10 6.38
CA PHE A 116 -2.77 2.11 6.47
C PHE A 116 -1.42 2.59 5.88
N ASP A 117 -1.31 2.73 4.56
CA ASP A 117 -0.06 2.94 3.84
C ASP A 117 0.73 4.16 4.33
N GLY A 118 0.08 5.32 4.39
CA GLY A 118 0.66 6.58 4.83
C GLY A 118 1.19 6.53 6.26
N PRO A 119 0.35 6.19 7.26
CA PRO A 119 0.80 5.99 8.63
C PRO A 119 1.95 4.98 8.75
N PHE A 120 1.85 3.85 8.05
CA PHE A 120 2.88 2.81 8.08
C PHE A 120 4.21 3.33 7.53
N LEU A 121 4.21 3.87 6.31
CA LEU A 121 5.39 4.39 5.64
C LEU A 121 6.06 5.47 6.48
N MET A 122 5.31 6.46 6.97
CA MET A 122 5.87 7.57 7.74
C MET A 122 6.46 7.11 9.09
N LEU A 123 5.78 6.21 9.81
CA LEU A 123 6.25 5.70 11.10
C LEU A 123 7.43 4.74 10.94
N ARG A 124 7.38 3.82 9.96
CA ARG A 124 8.47 2.87 9.70
C ARG A 124 9.73 3.58 9.23
N SER A 125 9.59 4.63 8.41
CA SER A 125 10.70 5.51 8.03
C SER A 125 11.38 6.13 9.25
N ALA A 126 10.59 6.63 10.21
CA ALA A 126 11.12 7.17 11.46
C ALA A 126 11.85 6.10 12.29
N ILE A 127 11.31 4.88 12.38
CA ILE A 127 11.95 3.74 13.06
C ILE A 127 13.31 3.40 12.42
N LEU A 128 13.40 3.43 11.08
CA LEU A 128 14.62 3.14 10.33
C LEU A 128 15.63 4.31 10.28
N GLY A 129 15.24 5.50 10.77
CA GLY A 129 16.04 6.71 10.65
C GLY A 129 16.14 7.24 9.21
N VAL A 130 15.17 6.93 8.36
CA VAL A 130 15.06 7.45 6.98
C VAL A 130 14.01 8.59 7.00
N PRO A 131 14.37 9.84 6.65
CA PRO A 131 13.39 10.94 6.67
C PRO A 131 12.33 10.79 5.57
N ALA A 132 11.05 10.78 5.96
CA ALA A 132 9.95 10.91 5.01
C ALA A 132 10.05 12.24 4.25
N LYS A 133 9.95 12.21 2.92
CA LYS A 133 10.14 13.39 2.06
C LYS A 133 8.85 14.16 1.80
N VAL A 134 7.70 13.52 1.97
CA VAL A 134 6.38 14.11 1.79
C VAL A 134 5.44 13.72 2.94
N ASN A 135 4.43 14.55 3.22
CA ASN A 135 3.38 14.22 4.17
C ASN A 135 2.23 13.48 3.46
N LEU A 136 2.12 12.17 3.71
CA LEU A 136 1.03 11.34 3.20
C LEU A 136 -0.29 11.49 3.99
N LEU A 137 -0.29 12.26 5.08
CA LEU A 137 -1.49 12.56 5.89
C LEU A 137 -1.79 14.07 5.90
N PRO A 138 -1.97 14.72 4.73
CA PRO A 138 -2.41 16.11 4.69
C PRO A 138 -3.88 16.19 5.13
N TYR A 139 -4.47 17.40 5.13
CA TYR A 139 -5.88 17.59 5.51
C TYR A 139 -6.80 16.55 4.85
N ARG A 140 -7.54 15.80 5.68
CA ARG A 140 -8.23 14.58 5.27
C ARG A 140 -9.32 14.82 4.25
N TYR A 141 -10.17 15.82 4.48
CA TYR A 141 -11.34 16.14 3.66
C TYR A 141 -10.99 16.87 2.35
N SER A 142 -9.74 16.74 1.88
CA SER A 142 -9.29 17.28 0.60
C SER A 142 -8.52 16.23 -0.18
N ALA A 143 -9.04 15.92 -1.38
CA ALA A 143 -8.39 15.02 -2.33
C ALA A 143 -7.30 15.70 -3.19
N LYS A 144 -6.95 16.98 -2.92
CA LYS A 144 -5.99 17.76 -3.74
C LYS A 144 -4.57 17.20 -3.67
N ILE A 145 -4.09 16.88 -2.46
CA ILE A 145 -2.73 16.35 -2.22
C ILE A 145 -2.78 14.83 -2.08
N HIS A 146 -3.70 14.29 -1.28
CA HIS A 146 -3.87 12.85 -1.15
C HIS A 146 -5.34 12.47 -1.35
N CYS A 147 -5.58 11.83 -2.49
CA CYS A 147 -6.85 11.25 -2.91
C CYS A 147 -6.92 9.78 -2.48
N ASP A 148 -7.36 9.54 -1.25
CA ASP A 148 -7.68 8.19 -0.79
C ASP A 148 -9.06 7.79 -1.33
N LEU A 149 -9.10 6.81 -2.23
CA LEU A 149 -10.31 6.36 -2.90
C LEU A 149 -11.33 5.74 -1.95
N LEU A 150 -10.91 5.12 -0.84
CA LEU A 150 -11.87 4.60 0.12
C LEU A 150 -12.60 5.75 0.82
N ASP A 151 -11.86 6.81 1.20
CA ASP A 151 -12.48 8.03 1.72
C ASP A 151 -13.41 8.66 0.66
N GLN A 152 -13.00 8.75 -0.61
CA GLN A 152 -13.85 9.36 -1.63
C GLN A 152 -15.12 8.55 -1.92
N LEU A 153 -15.01 7.23 -2.09
CA LEU A 153 -16.13 6.36 -2.45
C LEU A 153 -17.09 6.11 -1.29
N THR A 154 -16.63 6.30 -0.06
CA THR A 154 -17.49 6.23 1.14
C THR A 154 -18.00 7.60 1.59
N PHE A 155 -17.68 8.66 0.85
CA PHE A 155 -17.98 10.05 1.21
C PHE A 155 -17.54 10.35 2.65
N TYR A 156 -16.29 10.00 2.94
CA TYR A 156 -15.65 10.15 4.24
C TYR A 156 -16.41 9.45 5.38
N GLY A 157 -16.97 8.27 5.09
CA GLY A 157 -17.68 7.43 6.06
C GLY A 157 -19.20 7.65 6.13
N ALA A 158 -19.79 8.43 5.23
CA ALA A 158 -21.24 8.54 5.14
C ALA A 158 -21.89 7.23 4.64
N THR A 159 -21.14 6.38 3.94
CA THR A 159 -21.58 5.05 3.52
C THR A 159 -20.62 3.97 4.02
N ARG A 160 -21.08 2.71 3.98
CA ARG A 160 -20.28 1.57 4.44
C ARG A 160 -19.03 1.37 3.56
N LYS A 161 -17.97 0.86 4.17
CA LYS A 161 -16.73 0.51 3.48
C LYS A 161 -16.86 -0.79 2.70
N PHE A 162 -16.14 -0.87 1.59
CA PHE A 162 -15.96 -2.07 0.78
C PHE A 162 -14.48 -2.23 0.44
N SER A 163 -14.06 -3.43 0.04
CA SER A 163 -12.69 -3.69 -0.42
C SER A 163 -12.43 -3.10 -1.81
N LEU A 164 -11.15 -2.92 -2.16
CA LEU A 164 -10.71 -2.54 -3.51
C LEU A 164 -11.32 -3.47 -4.55
N ASP A 165 -11.20 -4.78 -4.35
CA ASP A 165 -11.78 -5.81 -5.23
C ASP A 165 -13.29 -5.63 -5.45
N PHE A 166 -14.05 -5.33 -4.39
CA PHE A 166 -15.49 -5.12 -4.51
C PHE A 166 -15.80 -3.89 -5.36
N PHE A 167 -15.11 -2.77 -5.12
CA PHE A 167 -15.28 -1.58 -5.95
C PHE A 167 -14.84 -1.82 -7.39
N CYS A 168 -13.71 -2.48 -7.63
CA CYS A 168 -13.27 -2.82 -8.99
C CYS A 168 -14.37 -3.60 -9.74
N ARG A 169 -14.92 -4.67 -9.14
CA ARG A 169 -16.02 -5.43 -9.75
C ARG A 169 -17.26 -4.58 -10.00
N ALA A 170 -17.64 -3.73 -9.05
CA ALA A 170 -18.80 -2.83 -9.19
C ALA A 170 -18.63 -1.80 -10.33
N PHE A 171 -17.39 -1.36 -10.58
CA PHE A 171 -17.05 -0.45 -11.67
C PHE A 171 -16.69 -1.18 -12.99
N GLY A 172 -16.81 -2.51 -13.05
CA GLY A 172 -16.49 -3.31 -14.24
C GLY A 172 -14.98 -3.36 -14.56
N ILE A 173 -14.14 -3.21 -13.54
CA ILE A 173 -12.68 -3.30 -13.61
C ILE A 173 -12.29 -4.74 -13.28
N PRO A 174 -11.37 -5.38 -14.05
CA PRO A 174 -10.84 -6.69 -13.71
C PRO A 174 -10.34 -6.75 -12.26
N SER A 175 -10.71 -7.82 -11.56
CA SER A 175 -10.32 -8.01 -10.17
C SER A 175 -8.79 -8.17 -10.06
N PRO A 176 -8.11 -7.44 -9.15
CA PRO A 176 -6.69 -7.68 -8.89
C PRO A 176 -6.45 -9.05 -8.23
N LYS A 177 -7.49 -9.65 -7.63
CA LYS A 177 -7.44 -10.95 -6.92
C LYS A 177 -7.69 -12.16 -7.82
N GLY A 178 -7.64 -12.00 -9.15
CA GLY A 178 -7.91 -13.08 -10.12
C GLY A 178 -7.07 -14.35 -9.96
N GLU A 179 -5.94 -14.27 -9.23
CA GLU A 179 -5.00 -15.37 -9.01
C GLU A 179 -5.01 -15.96 -7.58
N GLY A 180 -5.94 -15.54 -6.72
CA GLY A 180 -6.16 -16.17 -5.41
C GLY A 180 -5.20 -15.77 -4.28
N ILE A 181 -4.25 -14.86 -4.53
CA ILE A 181 -3.45 -14.23 -3.47
C ILE A 181 -4.28 -13.14 -2.80
N THR A 182 -4.25 -13.10 -1.47
CA THR A 182 -4.83 -12.03 -0.66
C THR A 182 -3.77 -11.40 0.25
N GLY A 183 -4.03 -10.22 0.81
CA GLY A 183 -3.15 -9.63 1.83
C GLY A 183 -2.86 -10.53 3.05
N LEU A 184 -3.68 -11.56 3.30
CA LEU A 184 -3.44 -12.55 4.34
C LEU A 184 -2.33 -13.54 3.97
N ASP A 185 -2.04 -13.71 2.67
CA ASP A 185 -1.03 -14.62 2.17
C ASP A 185 0.39 -14.05 2.22
N ILE A 186 0.55 -12.73 2.42
CA ILE A 186 1.85 -12.05 2.32
C ILE A 186 2.87 -12.62 3.30
N ASN A 187 2.49 -12.84 4.57
CA ASN A 187 3.37 -13.45 5.57
C ASN A 187 3.84 -14.85 5.13
N ARG A 188 2.93 -15.66 4.56
CA ARG A 188 3.23 -17.02 4.09
C ARG A 188 4.15 -17.01 2.87
N LEU A 189 3.85 -16.16 1.87
CA LEU A 189 4.66 -16.01 0.66
C LEU A 189 6.07 -15.52 1.01
N TYR A 190 6.18 -14.58 1.94
CA TYR A 190 7.46 -14.05 2.37
C TYR A 190 8.30 -15.14 3.05
N ALA A 191 7.70 -15.91 3.96
CA ALA A 191 8.36 -17.05 4.61
C ALA A 191 8.77 -18.15 3.61
N ALA A 192 8.04 -18.32 2.51
CA ALA A 192 8.36 -19.24 1.43
C ALA A 192 9.43 -18.70 0.45
N GLY A 193 9.89 -17.46 0.62
CA GLY A 193 10.82 -16.80 -0.30
C GLY A 193 10.20 -16.40 -1.64
N GLU A 194 8.87 -16.35 -1.73
CA GLU A 194 8.11 -16.02 -2.94
C GLU A 194 7.97 -14.51 -3.14
N TYR A 195 9.08 -13.78 -2.99
CA TYR A 195 9.13 -12.32 -2.98
C TYR A 195 8.60 -11.68 -4.27
N ARG A 196 8.89 -12.29 -5.43
CA ARG A 196 8.40 -11.79 -6.72
C ARG A 196 6.88 -11.78 -6.79
N ARG A 197 6.22 -12.79 -6.22
CA ARG A 197 4.74 -12.86 -6.19
C ARG A 197 4.14 -11.76 -5.33
N ILE A 198 4.82 -11.37 -4.24
CA ILE A 198 4.41 -10.23 -3.41
C ILE A 198 4.53 -8.93 -4.22
N ALA A 199 5.65 -8.75 -4.93
CA ALA A 199 5.86 -7.56 -5.77
C ALA A 199 4.83 -7.48 -6.92
N GLU A 200 4.52 -8.60 -7.58
CA GLU A 200 3.49 -8.71 -8.60
C GLU A 200 2.09 -8.45 -8.06
N TYR A 201 1.80 -8.89 -6.83
CA TYR A 201 0.53 -8.61 -6.15
C TYR A 201 0.37 -7.10 -5.91
N CYS A 202 1.39 -6.46 -5.34
CA CYS A 202 1.42 -5.00 -5.16
C CYS A 202 1.23 -4.26 -6.49
N TYR A 203 1.91 -4.70 -7.56
CA TYR A 203 1.73 -4.14 -8.90
C TYR A 203 0.29 -4.24 -9.41
N LYS A 204 -0.39 -5.37 -9.19
CA LYS A 204 -1.79 -5.56 -9.57
C LYS A 204 -2.73 -4.65 -8.79
N ASP A 205 -2.49 -4.46 -7.49
CA ASP A 205 -3.28 -3.54 -6.67
C ASP A 205 -3.03 -2.06 -7.06
N LEU A 206 -1.81 -1.68 -7.48
CA LEU A 206 -1.54 -0.39 -8.12
C LEU A 206 -2.35 -0.18 -9.40
N GLN A 207 -2.36 -1.17 -10.30
CA GLN A 207 -3.10 -1.08 -11.57
C GLN A 207 -4.61 -0.96 -11.33
N ALA A 208 -5.15 -1.77 -10.43
CA ALA A 208 -6.56 -1.72 -10.05
C ALA A 208 -6.94 -0.37 -9.43
N THR A 209 -6.10 0.14 -8.51
CA THR A 209 -6.29 1.44 -7.87
C THR A 209 -6.21 2.58 -8.89
N ARG A 210 -5.30 2.51 -9.86
CA ARG A 210 -5.21 3.48 -10.97
C ARG A 210 -6.49 3.51 -11.80
N GLU A 211 -6.96 2.37 -12.27
CA GLU A 211 -8.18 2.31 -13.10
C GLU A 211 -9.40 2.80 -12.30
N LEU A 212 -9.52 2.42 -11.03
CA LEU A 212 -10.59 2.90 -10.16
C LEU A 212 -10.52 4.42 -9.97
N PHE A 213 -9.32 4.96 -9.80
CA PHE A 213 -9.10 6.41 -9.73
C PHE A 213 -9.51 7.12 -11.01
N LEU A 214 -9.21 6.57 -12.20
CA LEU A 214 -9.62 7.17 -13.47
C LEU A 214 -11.14 7.21 -13.60
N ARG A 215 -11.85 6.15 -13.21
CA ARG A 215 -13.32 6.13 -13.19
C ARG A 215 -13.90 7.14 -12.21
N TRP A 216 -13.37 7.18 -10.98
CA TRP A 216 -13.79 8.15 -9.97
C TRP A 216 -13.52 9.58 -10.44
N SER A 217 -12.34 9.85 -10.99
CA SER A 217 -11.95 11.18 -11.46
C SER A 217 -12.84 11.68 -12.60
N ALA A 218 -13.31 10.79 -13.47
CA ALA A 218 -14.19 11.14 -14.58
C ALA A 218 -15.65 11.39 -14.17
N THR A 219 -16.08 10.86 -13.02
CA THR A 219 -17.51 10.83 -12.66
C THR A 219 -17.85 11.52 -11.34
N LEU A 220 -16.88 11.65 -10.44
CA LEU A 220 -17.06 12.07 -9.04
C LEU A 220 -16.01 13.08 -8.55
N ASP A 221 -14.97 13.42 -9.33
CA ASP A 221 -14.09 14.55 -9.00
C ASP A 221 -14.75 15.85 -9.47
N PHE A 222 -15.64 16.41 -8.63
CA PHE A 222 -16.52 17.54 -8.96
C PHE A 222 -15.80 18.83 -9.43
N LYS A 223 -14.47 18.89 -9.37
CA LYS A 223 -13.68 20.01 -9.94
C LYS A 223 -13.62 20.01 -11.46
N SER A 224 -13.96 18.90 -12.13
CA SER A 224 -14.07 18.86 -13.60
C SER A 224 -15.27 19.65 -14.14
N PHE A 225 -16.24 20.02 -13.28
CA PHE A 225 -17.40 20.82 -13.68
C PHE A 225 -17.18 22.34 -13.58
N GLU A 226 -16.14 22.81 -12.89
CA GLU A 226 -15.84 24.25 -12.76
C GLU A 226 -15.10 24.84 -13.97
N GLN A 227 -14.68 24.02 -14.95
CA GLN A 227 -13.99 24.46 -16.17
C GLN A 227 -14.87 24.37 -17.43
N ALA A 228 -16.17 24.11 -17.27
CA ALA A 228 -17.12 23.96 -18.36
C ALA A 228 -18.03 25.20 -18.59
N GLU A 229 -17.66 26.36 -18.04
CA GLU A 229 -18.25 27.67 -18.35
C GLU A 229 -17.25 28.59 -19.09
#